data_AF-A0A7K4HIW4-F1
#
_entry.id   AF-A0A7K4HIW4-F1
#
_cell.length_a   1.000
_cell.length_b   1.000
_cell.length_c   1.000
_cell.angle_alpha   90.00
_cell.angle_beta   90.00
_cell.angle_gamma   90.00
#
_symmetry.space_group_name_H-M   'P 1'
#
loop_
_entity.id
_entity.type
_entity.pdbx_description
1 polymer ?
#
loop_
_entity_poly.entity_id
_entity_poly.type
_entity_poly.pdbx_seq_one_letter_code
_entity_poly.pdbx_strand_id
1 'polypeptide(L)'
;MDYFALIDVDIVMSGAKLAQKSCDDYFKISWNTSSSLANFTIEIISDDWFNPSLWLKKEVNIIVNLRKDIVFDINATVKKGNVKISVPWGASVNNVEVNNVNGNILYDFDNCVIKGNIVGNITEGDFKLKSYNVECTQDVNWTLNNDGGDFNMSLSIS
;
A
#
# COMPACT_ATOMS: atom_id res chain seq x y z
N MET A 1 -11.41 20.74 -7.11
CA MET A 1 -10.12 20.25 -7.65
C MET A 1 -10.37 18.84 -8.13
N ASP A 2 -10.21 18.58 -9.43
CA ASP A 2 -10.40 17.25 -10.03
C ASP A 2 -9.05 16.53 -10.11
N TYR A 3 -8.67 15.85 -9.04
CA TYR A 3 -7.54 14.92 -9.05
C TYR A 3 -8.04 13.49 -9.20
N PHE A 4 -7.33 12.69 -10.00
CA PHE A 4 -7.63 11.26 -10.15
C PHE A 4 -7.02 10.42 -9.03
N ALA A 5 -5.93 10.91 -8.44
CA ALA A 5 -5.25 10.33 -7.30
C ALA A 5 -4.76 11.45 -6.36
N LEU A 6 -4.87 11.22 -5.06
CA LEU A 6 -4.25 12.01 -4.01
C LEU A 6 -3.29 11.10 -3.25
N ILE A 7 -2.06 11.57 -3.04
CA ILE A 7 -1.03 10.82 -2.33
C ILE A 7 -0.66 11.62 -1.09
N ASP A 8 -0.99 11.08 0.07
CA ASP A 8 -0.66 11.64 1.37
C ASP A 8 0.48 10.80 1.98
N VAL A 9 1.49 11.47 2.51
CA VAL A 9 2.65 10.83 3.13
C VAL A 9 2.80 11.36 4.55
N ASP A 10 2.51 10.50 5.52
CA ASP A 10 2.65 10.79 6.94
C ASP A 10 3.91 10.13 7.49
N ILE A 11 4.80 10.94 8.05
CA ILE A 11 6.05 10.49 8.65
C ILE A 11 6.02 10.84 10.13
N VAL A 12 6.05 9.82 10.98
CA VAL A 12 6.15 9.97 12.42
C VAL A 12 7.52 9.50 12.87
N MET A 13 8.22 10.37 13.61
CA MET A 13 9.52 10.06 14.19
C MET A 13 9.45 10.21 15.70
N SER A 14 10.08 9.27 16.41
CA SER A 14 10.28 9.37 17.85
C SER A 14 11.68 8.88 18.23
N GLY A 15 12.31 9.54 19.21
CA GLY A 15 13.66 9.18 19.64
C GLY A 15 14.51 10.37 20.07
N ALA A 16 15.78 10.08 20.37
CA ALA A 16 16.75 11.09 20.76
C ALA A 16 17.12 12.00 19.57
N LYS A 17 17.52 13.25 19.86
CA LYS A 17 18.02 14.23 18.89
C LYS A 17 17.01 14.73 17.83
N LEU A 18 15.70 14.61 18.09
CA LEU A 18 14.65 15.21 17.25
C LEU A 18 14.35 16.69 17.58
N ALA A 19 14.80 17.17 18.74
CA ALA A 19 14.55 18.55 19.15
C ALA A 19 15.14 19.52 18.12
N GLN A 20 14.31 20.46 17.65
CA GLN A 20 14.66 21.46 16.65
C GLN A 20 15.02 20.90 15.25
N LYS A 21 14.65 19.65 14.96
CA LYS A 21 14.81 19.04 13.64
C LYS A 21 13.47 18.94 12.90
N SER A 22 13.48 19.13 11.60
CA SER A 22 12.34 18.96 10.70
C SER A 22 12.43 17.65 9.93
N CYS A 23 11.35 17.25 9.24
CA CYS A 23 11.33 16.07 8.38
C CYS A 23 12.44 16.11 7.31
N ASP A 24 12.67 17.30 6.73
CA ASP A 24 13.66 17.51 5.67
C ASP A 24 15.12 17.34 6.15
N ASP A 25 15.37 17.32 7.47
CA ASP A 25 16.69 16.99 8.02
C ASP A 25 17.01 15.49 7.90
N TYR A 26 15.99 14.66 7.68
CA TYR A 26 16.12 13.19 7.67
C TYR A 26 15.66 12.55 6.35
N PHE A 27 14.79 13.24 5.60
CA PHE A 27 14.21 12.71 4.38
C PHE A 27 14.34 13.71 3.23
N LYS A 28 14.61 13.16 2.05
CA LYS A 28 14.52 13.88 0.79
C LYS A 28 13.36 13.30 -0.01
N ILE A 29 12.34 14.12 -0.23
CA ILE A 29 11.17 13.75 -1.04
C ILE A 29 11.28 14.45 -2.39
N SER A 30 11.28 13.68 -3.48
CA SER A 30 11.30 14.21 -4.84
C SER A 30 10.07 13.75 -5.61
N TRP A 31 9.35 14.72 -6.18
CA TRP A 31 8.21 14.48 -7.07
C TRP A 31 8.66 14.58 -8.51
N ASN A 32 8.38 13.54 -9.31
CA ASN A 32 8.54 13.60 -10.76
C ASN A 32 7.17 13.81 -11.41
N THR A 33 6.88 15.07 -11.74
CA THR A 33 5.63 15.48 -12.40
C THR A 33 5.75 15.56 -13.93
N SER A 34 6.91 15.16 -14.49
CA SER A 34 7.19 15.19 -15.93
C SER A 34 6.80 13.91 -16.67
N SER A 35 6.38 12.86 -15.97
CA SER A 35 5.84 11.63 -16.57
C SER A 35 4.31 11.62 -16.62
N SER A 36 3.74 10.85 -17.55
CA SER A 36 2.30 10.56 -17.62
C SER A 36 1.79 9.79 -16.38
N LEU A 37 2.70 9.19 -15.61
CA LEU A 37 2.45 8.54 -14.33
C LEU A 37 3.02 9.43 -13.21
N ALA A 38 2.24 9.66 -12.15
CA ALA A 38 2.72 10.38 -10.97
C ALA A 38 3.71 9.47 -10.22
N ASN A 39 4.98 9.88 -10.16
CA ASN A 39 6.02 9.15 -9.45
C ASN A 39 6.60 10.04 -8.35
N PHE A 40 6.84 9.47 -7.17
CA PHE A 40 7.57 10.14 -6.09
C PHE A 40 8.58 9.20 -5.45
N THR A 41 9.65 9.77 -4.95
CA THR A 41 10.71 9.05 -4.25
C THR A 41 10.90 9.69 -2.88
N ILE A 42 10.96 8.84 -1.85
CA ILE A 42 11.35 9.24 -0.49
C ILE A 42 12.67 8.55 -0.19
N GLU A 43 13.71 9.34 0.07
CA GLU A 43 15.05 8.88 0.43
C GLU A 43 15.38 9.30 1.85
N ILE A 44 16.01 8.42 2.63
CA ILE A 44 16.52 8.77 3.97
C ILE A 44 17.93 9.34 3.82
N ILE A 45 18.14 10.54 4.35
CA ILE A 45 19.45 11.17 4.43
C ILE A 45 20.18 10.51 5.61
N SER A 46 21.03 9.53 5.29
CA SER A 46 21.92 8.87 6.24
C SER A 46 23.29 9.53 6.17
N ASP A 47 23.65 10.32 7.18
CA ASP A 47 25.04 10.71 7.39
C ASP A 47 25.83 9.49 7.90
N ASP A 48 26.88 9.06 7.20
CA ASP A 48 27.63 7.82 7.48
C ASP A 48 28.21 7.71 8.92
N TRP A 49 28.28 8.80 9.68
CA TRP A 49 28.72 8.84 11.08
C TRP A 49 27.57 8.71 12.10
N PHE A 50 26.32 8.72 11.63
CA PHE A 50 25.10 8.67 12.42
C PHE A 50 24.20 7.56 11.88
N ASN A 51 24.05 6.45 12.62
CA ASN A 51 23.04 5.43 12.30
C ASN A 51 21.73 5.75 13.06
N PRO A 52 20.78 6.47 12.44
CA PRO A 52 19.52 6.83 13.09
C PRO A 52 18.72 5.59 13.53
N SER A 53 18.92 4.43 12.89
CA SER A 53 18.15 3.21 13.11
C SER A 53 18.22 2.65 14.53
N LEU A 54 19.21 3.05 15.35
CA LEU A 54 19.39 2.57 16.72
C LEU A 54 18.62 3.38 17.78
N TRP A 55 18.31 4.64 17.49
CA TRP A 55 17.71 5.56 18.48
C TRP A 55 16.47 6.30 17.98
N LEU A 56 16.18 6.20 16.68
CA LEU A 56 15.00 6.76 16.04
C LEU A 56 14.09 5.63 15.60
N LYS A 57 12.88 5.62 16.18
CA LYS A 57 11.77 4.87 15.63
C LYS A 57 11.09 5.75 14.58
N LYS A 58 10.88 5.19 13.40
CA LYS A 58 10.22 5.84 12.28
C LYS A 58 9.04 5.00 11.84
N GLU A 59 7.95 5.68 11.57
CA GLU A 59 6.75 5.12 10.97
C GLU A 59 6.43 5.97 9.74
N VAL A 60 6.32 5.33 8.59
CA VAL A 60 6.00 5.99 7.32
C VAL A 60 4.72 5.36 6.81
N ASN A 61 3.69 6.19 6.70
CA ASN A 61 2.39 5.80 6.17
C ASN A 61 2.20 6.52 4.83
N ILE A 62 2.04 5.74 3.76
CA ILE A 62 1.75 6.25 2.43
C ILE A 62 0.31 5.89 2.12
N ILE A 63 -0.53 6.90 1.92
CA ILE A 63 -1.95 6.74 1.66
C ILE A 63 -2.22 7.24 0.25
N VAL A 64 -2.67 6.33 -0.62
CA VAL A 64 -3.06 6.66 -2.01
C VAL A 64 -4.57 6.57 -2.12
N ASN A 65 -5.21 7.72 -2.29
CA ASN A 65 -6.65 7.85 -2.48
C ASN A 65 -6.96 7.99 -3.97
N LEU A 66 -7.73 7.06 -4.52
CA LEU A 66 -8.13 7.07 -5.93
C LEU A 66 -9.58 7.53 -6.09
N ARG A 67 -9.90 8.21 -7.19
CA ARG A 67 -11.25 8.71 -7.46
C ARG A 67 -12.23 7.55 -7.71
N LYS A 68 -13.37 7.57 -7.02
CA LYS A 68 -14.34 6.46 -7.00
C LYS A 68 -15.04 6.18 -8.34
N ASP A 69 -15.23 7.20 -9.17
CA ASP A 69 -15.95 7.13 -10.46
C ASP A 69 -15.10 6.58 -11.61
N ILE A 70 -13.84 6.25 -11.35
CA ILE A 70 -12.90 5.69 -12.32
C ILE A 70 -12.53 4.28 -11.89
N VAL A 71 -12.50 3.36 -12.87
CA VAL A 71 -12.03 2.00 -12.63
C VAL A 71 -10.52 1.97 -12.86
N PHE A 72 -9.77 1.61 -11.82
CA PHE A 72 -8.31 1.53 -11.87
C PHE A 72 -7.82 0.08 -11.92
N ASP A 73 -6.70 -0.12 -12.62
CA ASP A 73 -5.76 -1.20 -12.34
C ASP A 73 -4.76 -0.72 -11.28
N ILE A 74 -4.51 -1.53 -10.26
CA ILE A 74 -3.61 -1.23 -9.16
C ILE A 74 -2.46 -2.22 -9.20
N ASN A 75 -1.22 -1.73 -9.33
CA ASN A 75 -0.02 -2.52 -9.11
C ASN A 75 0.81 -1.87 -8.00
N ALA A 76 1.02 -2.59 -6.90
CA ALA A 76 1.82 -2.13 -5.77
C ALA A 76 2.99 -3.08 -5.52
N THR A 77 4.21 -2.55 -5.43
CA THR A 77 5.40 -3.32 -5.08
C THR A 77 6.05 -2.74 -3.82
N VAL A 78 6.16 -3.55 -2.78
CA VAL A 78 6.71 -3.15 -1.46
C VAL A 78 7.80 -4.12 -1.04
N LYS A 79 8.98 -3.57 -0.71
CA LYS A 79 10.11 -4.39 -0.21
C LYS A 79 10.00 -4.71 1.28
N LYS A 80 9.47 -3.77 2.06
CA LYS A 80 9.28 -3.94 3.51
C LYS A 80 8.15 -3.06 4.00
N GLY A 81 7.23 -3.63 4.76
CA GLY A 81 6.07 -2.94 5.31
C GLY A 81 4.77 -3.65 4.97
N ASN A 82 3.68 -3.18 5.55
CA ASN A 82 2.36 -3.74 5.29
C ASN A 82 1.69 -2.98 4.15
N VAL A 83 0.89 -3.67 3.34
CA VAL A 83 0.07 -3.06 2.29
C VAL A 83 -1.40 -3.29 2.63
N LYS A 84 -2.21 -2.24 2.57
CA LYS A 84 -3.67 -2.34 2.63
C LYS A 84 -4.25 -1.81 1.33
N ILE A 85 -5.04 -2.64 0.64
CA ILE A 85 -5.91 -2.20 -0.45
C ILE A 85 -7.35 -2.20 0.07
N SER A 86 -8.01 -1.05 -0.02
CA SER A 86 -9.42 -0.91 0.38
C SER A 86 -10.25 -0.38 -0.78
N VAL A 87 -11.33 -1.09 -1.10
CA VAL A 87 -12.31 -0.65 -2.10
C VAL A 87 -13.65 -0.47 -1.38
N PRO A 88 -14.09 0.78 -1.16
CA PRO A 88 -15.27 1.07 -0.35
C PRO A 88 -16.58 0.90 -1.13
N TRP A 89 -17.69 1.02 -0.40
CA TRP A 89 -19.06 0.87 -0.90
C TRP A 89 -19.31 1.62 -2.22
N GLY A 90 -19.78 0.89 -3.23
CA GLY A 90 -20.14 1.41 -4.55
C GLY A 90 -18.96 1.87 -5.41
N ALA A 91 -17.72 1.60 -5.01
CA ALA A 91 -16.54 1.80 -5.84
C ALA A 91 -16.30 0.57 -6.72
N SER A 92 -15.52 0.75 -7.80
CA SER A 92 -15.11 -0.34 -8.68
C SER A 92 -13.60 -0.40 -8.81
N VAL A 93 -13.05 -1.62 -8.89
CA VAL A 93 -11.64 -1.86 -9.23
C VAL A 93 -11.56 -2.90 -10.35
N ASN A 94 -10.54 -2.79 -11.21
CA ASN A 94 -10.26 -3.79 -12.23
C ASN A 94 -9.25 -4.81 -11.68
N ASN A 95 -8.02 -4.83 -12.18
CA ASN A 95 -6.98 -5.73 -11.67
C ASN A 95 -6.30 -5.11 -10.45
N VAL A 96 -6.00 -5.93 -9.45
CA VAL A 96 -5.18 -5.55 -8.31
C VAL A 96 -4.04 -6.55 -8.19
N GLU A 97 -2.81 -6.08 -8.31
CA GLU A 97 -1.60 -6.86 -8.10
C GLU A 97 -0.78 -6.23 -6.98
N VAL A 98 -0.46 -7.02 -5.95
CA VAL A 98 0.40 -6.59 -4.84
C VAL A 98 1.56 -7.56 -4.69
N ASN A 99 2.78 -7.05 -4.81
CA ASN A 99 4.02 -7.78 -4.61
C ASN A 99 4.69 -7.26 -3.33
N ASN A 100 4.71 -8.06 -2.26
CA ASN A 100 5.32 -7.68 -0.98
C ASN A 100 6.42 -8.67 -0.56
N VAL A 101 7.63 -8.18 -0.30
CA VAL A 101 8.73 -9.08 0.10
C VAL A 101 8.66 -9.39 1.59
N ASN A 102 8.47 -8.40 2.45
CA ASN A 102 8.44 -8.61 3.91
C ASN A 102 7.39 -7.70 4.57
N GLY A 103 6.36 -8.33 5.12
CA GLY A 103 5.22 -7.66 5.76
C GLY A 103 3.90 -8.07 5.13
N ASN A 104 2.79 -7.71 5.75
CA ASN A 104 1.49 -8.31 5.47
C ASN A 104 0.75 -7.61 4.34
N ILE A 105 -0.15 -8.33 3.68
CA ILE A 105 -1.09 -7.76 2.70
C ILE A 105 -2.51 -7.91 3.24
N LEU A 106 -3.25 -6.80 3.32
CA LEU A 106 -4.66 -6.76 3.67
C LEU A 106 -5.48 -6.27 2.46
N TYR A 107 -6.41 -7.10 2.01
CA TYR A 107 -7.47 -6.71 1.10
C TYR A 107 -8.77 -6.48 1.89
N ASP A 108 -9.40 -5.33 1.68
CA ASP A 108 -10.60 -4.89 2.38
C ASP A 108 -11.64 -4.39 1.37
N PHE A 109 -12.50 -5.31 0.94
CA PHE A 109 -13.48 -5.12 -0.12
C PHE A 109 -14.89 -5.16 0.46
N ASP A 110 -15.55 -4.01 0.51
CA ASP A 110 -16.84 -3.86 1.18
C ASP A 110 -17.86 -3.24 0.22
N ASN A 111 -18.88 -4.03 -0.15
CA ASN A 111 -19.96 -3.65 -1.06
C ASN A 111 -19.46 -2.97 -2.35
N CYS A 112 -18.40 -3.53 -2.94
CA CYS A 112 -17.75 -2.99 -4.12
C CYS A 112 -17.93 -3.89 -5.34
N VAL A 113 -17.51 -3.39 -6.50
CA VAL A 113 -17.52 -4.14 -7.77
C VAL A 113 -16.08 -4.47 -8.18
N ILE A 114 -15.78 -5.75 -8.34
CA ILE A 114 -14.50 -6.22 -8.87
C ILE A 114 -14.70 -6.67 -10.31
N LYS A 115 -13.97 -6.05 -11.23
CA LYS A 115 -14.07 -6.31 -12.67
C LYS A 115 -12.92 -7.14 -13.22
N GLY A 116 -11.79 -7.17 -12.51
CA GLY A 116 -10.56 -7.86 -12.92
C GLY A 116 -10.01 -8.76 -11.82
N ASN A 117 -8.83 -9.32 -12.04
CA ASN A 117 -8.25 -10.31 -11.14
C ASN A 117 -7.60 -9.67 -9.91
N ILE A 118 -7.59 -10.40 -8.80
CA ILE A 118 -6.87 -10.02 -7.59
C ILE A 118 -5.68 -10.96 -7.41
N VAL A 119 -4.48 -10.40 -7.39
CA VAL A 119 -3.22 -11.12 -7.24
C VAL A 119 -2.44 -10.53 -6.06
N GLY A 120 -2.07 -11.38 -5.12
CA GLY A 120 -1.19 -11.04 -4.02
C GLY A 120 -0.01 -12.01 -3.99
N ASN A 121 1.20 -11.48 -4.01
CA ASN A 121 2.44 -12.26 -3.86
C ASN A 121 3.17 -11.75 -2.61
N ILE A 122 3.46 -12.66 -1.68
CA ILE A 122 4.23 -12.36 -0.48
C ILE A 122 5.41 -13.32 -0.34
N THR A 123 6.60 -12.82 -0.01
CA THR A 123 7.73 -13.70 0.32
C THR A 123 7.74 -14.06 1.80
N GLU A 124 7.59 -13.08 2.69
CA GLU A 124 7.54 -13.28 4.14
C GLU A 124 6.41 -12.45 4.77
N GLY A 125 5.48 -13.12 5.45
CA GLY A 125 4.36 -12.53 6.18
C GLY A 125 3.03 -13.19 5.84
N ASP A 126 1.94 -12.48 6.11
CA ASP A 126 0.57 -13.01 6.02
C ASP A 126 -0.32 -12.25 5.03
N PHE A 127 -1.30 -12.97 4.49
CA PHE A 127 -2.46 -12.37 3.83
C PHE A 127 -3.63 -12.24 4.80
N LYS A 128 -4.41 -11.17 4.62
CA LYS A 128 -5.75 -11.05 5.18
C LYS A 128 -6.71 -10.57 4.10
N LEU A 129 -7.84 -11.25 4.00
CA LEU A 129 -8.93 -10.86 3.12
C LEU A 129 -10.18 -10.60 3.95
N LYS A 130 -10.78 -9.43 3.75
CA LYS A 130 -12.15 -9.13 4.14
C LYS A 130 -12.94 -8.82 2.87
N SER A 131 -13.99 -9.60 2.63
CA SER A 131 -14.96 -9.35 1.57
C SER A 131 -16.37 -9.38 2.15
N TYR A 132 -17.19 -8.40 1.76
CA TYR A 132 -18.61 -8.37 2.11
C TYR A 132 -19.42 -7.83 0.94
N ASN A 133 -20.44 -8.58 0.51
CA ASN A 133 -21.33 -8.21 -0.62
C ASN A 133 -20.58 -7.69 -1.86
N VAL A 134 -19.50 -8.39 -2.24
CA VAL A 134 -18.69 -8.03 -3.41
C VAL A 134 -19.36 -8.56 -4.68
N GLU A 135 -19.56 -7.69 -5.65
CA GLU A 135 -20.07 -8.07 -6.98
C GLU A 135 -18.90 -8.30 -7.95
N CYS A 136 -18.88 -9.45 -8.61
CA CYS A 136 -17.94 -9.73 -9.70
C CYS A 136 -18.68 -9.62 -11.04
N THR A 137 -18.23 -8.76 -11.95
CA THR A 137 -18.92 -8.55 -13.25
C THR A 137 -18.62 -9.63 -14.28
N GLN A 138 -17.65 -10.49 -14.00
CA GLN A 138 -17.19 -11.59 -14.84
C GLN A 138 -16.53 -12.66 -13.95
N ASP A 139 -16.01 -13.71 -14.57
CA ASP A 139 -15.15 -14.67 -13.87
C ASP A 139 -13.88 -13.96 -13.39
N VAL A 140 -13.74 -13.83 -12.08
CA VAL A 140 -12.62 -13.18 -11.41
C VAL A 140 -11.77 -14.21 -10.69
N ASN A 141 -10.47 -14.24 -10.98
CA ASN A 141 -9.50 -15.08 -10.28
C ASN A 141 -8.88 -14.33 -9.11
N TRP A 142 -8.72 -15.06 -8.01
CA TRP A 142 -8.02 -14.60 -6.82
C TRP A 142 -6.83 -15.51 -6.56
N THR A 143 -5.62 -14.98 -6.77
CA THR A 143 -4.37 -15.72 -6.64
C THR A 143 -3.57 -15.13 -5.50
N LEU A 144 -3.38 -15.91 -4.42
CA LEU A 144 -2.58 -15.51 -3.26
C LEU A 144 -1.39 -16.47 -3.12
N ASN A 145 -0.20 -15.99 -3.46
CA ASN A 145 1.04 -16.77 -3.41
C ASN A 145 1.86 -16.35 -2.19
N ASN A 146 2.23 -17.31 -1.34
CA ASN A 146 3.12 -17.11 -0.20
C ASN A 146 4.32 -18.06 -0.30
N ASP A 147 5.51 -17.50 -0.47
CA ASP A 147 6.75 -18.28 -0.63
C ASP A 147 7.39 -18.68 0.72
N GLY A 148 7.00 -18.06 1.85
CA GLY A 148 7.73 -18.20 3.12
C GLY A 148 6.91 -18.13 4.41
N GLY A 149 5.57 -18.09 4.36
CA GLY A 149 4.69 -17.99 5.53
C GLY A 149 3.48 -18.94 5.53
N ASP A 150 2.79 -19.01 6.68
CA ASP A 150 1.58 -19.83 6.86
C ASP A 150 0.40 -19.29 6.01
N PHE A 151 -0.38 -20.20 5.42
CA PHE A 151 -1.57 -19.85 4.65
C PHE A 151 -2.84 -20.01 5.49
N ASN A 152 -3.45 -18.90 5.92
CA ASN A 152 -4.74 -18.88 6.59
C ASN A 152 -5.82 -18.25 5.69
N MET A 153 -6.73 -19.07 5.15
CA MET A 153 -7.93 -18.62 4.43
C MET A 153 -9.17 -18.79 5.33
N SER A 154 -9.96 -17.73 5.49
CA SER A 154 -11.29 -17.80 6.10
C SER A 154 -12.30 -17.17 5.13
N LEU A 155 -13.19 -18.00 4.59
CA LEU A 155 -14.26 -17.58 3.68
C LEU A 155 -15.58 -17.51 4.44
N SER A 156 -16.37 -16.46 4.23
CA SER A 156 -17.79 -16.45 4.57
C SER A 156 -18.53 -15.87 3.38
N ILE A 157 -19.25 -16.74 2.66
CA ILE A 157 -20.15 -16.37 1.58
C ILE A 157 -21.56 -16.40 2.18
N SER A 158 -22.23 -15.26 2.19
CA SER A 158 -23.67 -15.14 2.51
C SER A 158 -24.36 -14.40 1.38
#